data_AF-X0V0B5-F1
#
_entry.id   AF-X0V0B5-F1
#
_cell.length_a   1.000
_cell.length_b   1.000
_cell.length_c   1.000
_cell.angle_alpha   90.00
_cell.angle_beta   90.00
_cell.angle_gamma   90.00
#
_symmetry.space_group_name_H-M   'P 1'
#
loop_
_entity.id
_entity.type
_entity.pdbx_description
1 polymer ?
#
loop_
_entity_poly.entity_id
_entity_poly.type
_entity_poly.pdbx_seq_one_letter_code
_entity_poly.pdbx_strand_id
1 'polypeptide(L)'
;WQRLGWGLFVGLLSAMGAFIFIALMNLGQSLIWPDLTDWTPLSGPWVMVVIMTAAGFLVGLIHHFTSASELDVFAALKVGYMEPKPVPASLLASLVTLIGGFSLGPEVPTGMLAAGLGSRVSTWRKMDAESTRTNVLSGVSAAYAGLFSSPFVVLMMLLESVHVQSPAYYGTLLITGLAAAVGFGLFYVLGGDTFSSLLSLLSLPAYDLRLWHLGVGIVLGILAVPVGLLFPVMTKIISRLVAPLNRQPVIRGTLGGLLLGLLAVALP
;
A
#
# COMPACT_ATOMS: atom_id res chain seq x y z
N TRP A 1 9.05 -24.47 15.09
CA TRP A 1 9.04 -25.11 13.76
C TRP A 1 7.71 -24.99 13.03
N GLN A 2 6.57 -25.42 13.58
CA GLN A 2 5.27 -25.28 12.89
C GLN A 2 4.92 -23.82 12.54
N ARG A 3 5.09 -22.88 13.49
CA ARG A 3 4.92 -21.44 13.24
C ARG A 3 5.83 -20.89 12.15
N LEU A 4 7.06 -21.38 12.06
CA LEU A 4 7.99 -21.01 10.99
C LEU A 4 7.47 -21.48 9.64
N GLY A 5 7.09 -22.76 9.53
CA GLY A 5 6.56 -23.31 8.27
C GLY A 5 5.32 -22.58 7.77
N TRP A 6 4.38 -22.29 8.66
CA TRP A 6 3.18 -21.51 8.31
C TRP A 6 3.48 -20.05 8.00
N GLY A 7 4.35 -19.40 8.78
CA GLY A 7 4.75 -18.02 8.53
C GLY A 7 5.41 -17.84 7.16
N LEU A 8 6.31 -18.76 6.78
CA LEU A 8 6.95 -18.75 5.46
C LEU A 8 5.96 -19.06 4.33
N PHE A 9 5.07 -20.04 4.52
CA PHE A 9 4.05 -20.38 3.52
C PHE A 9 3.09 -19.22 3.27
N VAL A 10 2.57 -18.60 4.33
CA VAL A 10 1.72 -17.42 4.25
C VAL A 10 2.49 -16.24 3.66
N GLY A 11 3.74 -16.04 4.07
CA GLY A 11 4.63 -15.03 3.50
C GLY A 11 4.75 -15.15 1.98
N LEU A 12 5.04 -16.35 1.49
CA LEU A 12 5.14 -16.64 0.06
C LEU A 12 3.82 -16.35 -0.68
N LEU A 13 2.69 -16.82 -0.16
CA LEU A 13 1.38 -16.57 -0.75
C LEU A 13 1.02 -15.08 -0.80
N SER A 14 1.31 -14.36 0.28
CA SER A 14 1.06 -12.92 0.37
C SER A 14 1.95 -12.12 -0.58
N ALA A 15 3.24 -12.47 -0.71
CA ALA A 15 4.13 -11.85 -1.68
C ALA A 15 3.67 -12.12 -3.11
N MET A 16 3.30 -13.36 -3.45
CA MET A 16 2.77 -13.70 -4.76
C MET A 16 1.47 -12.95 -5.07
N GLY A 17 0.56 -12.86 -4.09
CA GLY A 17 -0.68 -12.08 -4.23
C GLY A 17 -0.43 -10.59 -4.43
N ALA A 18 0.52 -10.01 -3.69
CA ALA A 18 0.93 -8.63 -3.87
C ALA A 18 1.55 -8.38 -5.25
N PHE A 19 2.42 -9.28 -5.71
CA PHE A 19 3.02 -9.20 -7.05
C PHE A 19 1.94 -9.24 -8.15
N ILE A 20 1.00 -10.19 -8.06
CA ILE A 20 -0.12 -10.29 -9.01
C ILE A 20 -0.97 -9.02 -8.98
N PHE A 21 -1.27 -8.48 -7.79
CA PHE A 21 -2.03 -7.25 -7.65
C PHE A 21 -1.36 -6.07 -8.38
N ILE A 22 -0.06 -5.90 -8.19
CA ILE A 22 0.73 -4.85 -8.84
C ILE A 22 0.81 -5.08 -10.35
N ALA A 23 0.99 -6.33 -10.80
CA ALA A 23 1.01 -6.66 -12.22
C ALA A 23 -0.34 -6.35 -12.89
N LEU A 24 -1.47 -6.67 -12.24
CA LEU A 24 -2.81 -6.32 -12.71
C LEU A 24 -3.04 -4.81 -12.74
N MET A 25 -2.55 -4.09 -11.73
CA MET A 25 -2.61 -2.63 -11.68
C MET A 25 -1.84 -2.02 -12.86
N ASN A 26 -0.58 -2.40 -13.06
CA ASN A 26 0.27 -1.89 -14.13
C ASN A 26 -0.31 -2.22 -15.52
N LEU A 27 -0.81 -3.45 -15.70
CA LEU A 27 -1.47 -3.86 -16.94
C LEU A 27 -2.76 -3.05 -17.19
N GLY A 28 -3.56 -2.82 -16.15
CA GLY A 28 -4.76 -1.99 -16.28
C GLY A 28 -4.42 -0.55 -16.64
N GLN A 29 -3.37 0.01 -16.04
CA GLN A 29 -2.90 1.36 -16.36
C GLN A 29 -2.40 1.46 -17.81
N SER A 30 -1.59 0.51 -18.27
CA SER A 30 -1.04 0.54 -19.64
C SER A 30 -2.10 0.32 -20.74
N LEU A 31 -3.22 -0.33 -20.42
CA LEU A 31 -4.32 -0.54 -21.37
C LEU A 31 -5.29 0.64 -21.46
N ILE A 32 -5.44 1.40 -20.37
CA ILE A 32 -6.50 2.42 -20.24
C ILE A 32 -5.96 3.83 -20.43
N TRP A 33 -4.75 4.11 -19.95
CA TRP A 33 -4.20 5.46 -19.98
C TRP A 33 -3.54 5.78 -21.32
N PRO A 34 -3.84 6.96 -21.90
CA PRO A 34 -3.16 7.42 -23.11
C PRO A 34 -1.72 7.83 -22.79
N ASP A 35 -0.82 7.62 -23.76
CA ASP A 35 0.54 8.15 -23.69
C ASP A 35 0.51 9.69 -23.72
N LEU A 36 1.06 10.33 -22.68
CA LEU A 36 1.16 11.78 -22.61
C LEU A 36 2.46 12.25 -23.25
N THR A 37 2.36 12.99 -24.34
CA THR A 37 3.51 13.60 -25.03
C THR A 37 3.77 15.04 -24.60
N ASP A 38 2.75 15.75 -24.10
CA ASP A 38 2.82 17.18 -23.81
C ASP A 38 2.47 17.48 -22.34
N TRP A 39 3.38 18.19 -21.66
CA TRP A 39 3.24 18.61 -20.25
C TRP A 39 2.70 20.04 -20.13
N THR A 40 2.05 20.55 -21.17
CA THR A 40 1.56 21.92 -21.15
C THR A 40 0.31 22.03 -20.27
N PRO A 41 0.22 23.03 -19.36
CA PRO A 41 -1.00 23.21 -18.57
C PRO A 41 -2.23 23.33 -19.47
N LEU A 42 -3.35 22.73 -19.07
CA LEU A 42 -4.62 22.69 -19.81
C LEU A 42 -4.61 21.93 -21.14
N SER A 43 -3.58 21.12 -21.41
CA SER A 43 -3.50 20.31 -22.64
C SER A 43 -3.90 18.84 -22.48
N GLY A 44 -4.29 18.43 -21.26
CA GLY A 44 -4.58 17.03 -20.98
C GLY A 44 -5.77 16.48 -21.79
N PRO A 45 -5.73 15.22 -22.25
CA PRO A 45 -6.85 14.61 -22.96
C PRO A 45 -8.11 14.52 -22.09
N TRP A 46 -9.25 14.97 -22.62
CA TRP A 46 -10.56 14.83 -21.95
C TRP A 46 -10.97 13.39 -21.65
N VAL A 47 -10.34 12.41 -22.32
CA VAL A 47 -10.47 10.98 -22.03
C VAL A 47 -10.10 10.67 -20.57
N MET A 48 -9.16 11.41 -19.96
CA MET A 48 -8.82 11.27 -18.54
C MET A 48 -10.01 11.55 -17.63
N VAL A 49 -10.82 12.57 -17.95
CA VAL A 49 -12.03 12.88 -17.18
C VAL A 49 -12.99 11.71 -17.21
N VAL A 50 -13.18 11.11 -18.38
CA VAL A 50 -14.07 9.96 -18.56
C VAL A 50 -13.55 8.75 -17.77
N ILE A 51 -12.26 8.43 -17.89
CA ILE A 51 -11.64 7.31 -17.17
C ILE A 51 -11.78 7.48 -15.66
N MET A 52 -11.37 8.64 -15.13
CA MET A 52 -11.39 8.88 -13.68
C MET A 52 -12.81 8.95 -13.12
N THR A 53 -13.75 9.55 -13.86
CA THR A 53 -15.17 9.59 -13.47
C THR A 53 -15.79 8.19 -13.47
N ALA A 54 -15.50 7.38 -14.50
CA ALA A 54 -15.98 6.01 -14.59
C ALA A 54 -15.39 5.13 -13.46
N ALA A 55 -14.10 5.26 -13.18
CA ALA A 55 -13.45 4.57 -12.06
C ALA A 55 -14.08 4.99 -10.72
N GLY A 56 -14.29 6.29 -10.50
CA GLY A 56 -14.97 6.82 -9.31
C GLY A 56 -16.40 6.29 -9.15
N PHE A 57 -17.16 6.20 -10.25
CA PHE A 57 -18.50 5.62 -10.27
C PHE A 57 -18.48 4.13 -9.89
N LEU A 58 -17.58 3.34 -10.50
CA LEU A 58 -17.42 1.91 -10.21
C LEU A 58 -17.04 1.68 -8.73
N VAL A 59 -16.11 2.47 -8.19
CA VAL A 59 -15.72 2.39 -6.76
C VAL A 59 -16.90 2.69 -5.85
N GLY A 60 -17.68 3.71 -6.18
CA GLY A 60 -18.91 4.03 -5.46
C GLY A 60 -19.95 2.90 -5.52
N LEU A 61 -20.04 2.20 -6.66
CA LEU A 61 -20.89 1.02 -6.85
C LEU A 61 -20.44 -0.15 -5.99
N ILE A 62 -19.12 -0.40 -5.94
CA ILE A 62 -18.52 -1.45 -5.11
C ILE A 62 -18.84 -1.19 -3.63
N HIS A 63 -18.64 0.04 -3.14
CA HIS A 63 -18.99 0.40 -1.77
C HIS A 63 -20.50 0.36 -1.48
N HIS A 64 -21.35 0.53 -2.50
CA HIS A 64 -22.80 0.44 -2.32
C HIS A 64 -23.29 -1.00 -2.18
N PHE A 65 -22.75 -1.93 -2.98
CA PHE A 65 -23.24 -3.31 -3.06
C PHE A 65 -22.45 -4.33 -2.25
N THR A 66 -21.27 -3.97 -1.75
CA THR A 66 -20.37 -4.90 -1.06
C THR A 66 -19.99 -4.42 0.33
N SER A 67 -19.33 -5.28 1.11
CA SER A 67 -18.78 -4.92 2.42
C SER A 67 -17.42 -4.21 2.33
N ALA A 68 -17.12 -3.52 1.22
CA ALA A 68 -15.88 -2.78 1.08
C ALA A 68 -15.76 -1.71 2.18
N SER A 69 -14.64 -1.74 2.89
CA SER A 69 -14.35 -0.83 3.99
C SER A 69 -12.91 -0.31 3.93
N GLU A 70 -12.68 0.85 4.54
CA GLU A 70 -11.33 1.35 4.79
C GLU A 70 -10.68 0.48 5.87
N LEU A 71 -9.61 -0.24 5.50
CA LEU A 71 -8.89 -1.16 6.39
C LEU A 71 -7.54 -0.57 6.78
N ASP A 72 -7.19 -0.63 8.07
CA ASP A 72 -5.92 -0.15 8.59
C ASP A 72 -4.93 -1.30 8.75
N VAL A 73 -3.97 -1.39 7.81
CA VAL A 73 -2.90 -2.39 7.83
C VAL A 73 -1.97 -2.19 9.02
N PHE A 74 -1.71 -0.95 9.44
CA PHE A 74 -0.81 -0.67 10.56
C PHE A 74 -1.45 -1.04 11.90
N ALA A 75 -2.77 -0.85 12.04
CA ALA A 75 -3.53 -1.42 13.15
C ALA A 75 -3.46 -2.96 13.14
N ALA A 76 -3.57 -3.59 11.96
CA ALA A 76 -3.45 -5.05 11.84
C ALA A 76 -2.04 -5.56 12.20
N LEU A 77 -0.97 -4.81 11.92
CA LEU A 77 0.39 -5.14 12.39
C LEU A 77 0.51 -5.08 13.92
N LYS A 78 -0.15 -4.12 14.57
CA LYS A 78 -0.16 -4.00 16.04
C LYS A 78 -0.95 -5.13 16.69
N VAL A 79 -2.15 -5.40 16.18
CA VAL A 79 -3.09 -6.40 16.73
C VAL A 79 -2.68 -7.83 16.34
N GLY A 80 -2.07 -8.01 15.17
CA GLY A 80 -1.75 -9.33 14.61
C GLY A 80 -2.94 -10.02 13.95
N TYR A 81 -3.97 -9.27 13.56
CA TYR A 81 -5.18 -9.81 12.93
C TYR A 81 -5.85 -8.75 12.06
N MET A 82 -6.36 -9.16 10.91
CA MET A 82 -7.26 -8.38 10.05
C MET A 82 -8.50 -9.20 9.74
N GLU A 83 -9.68 -8.61 9.86
CA GLU A 83 -10.94 -9.27 9.52
C GLU A 83 -10.95 -9.63 8.02
N PRO A 84 -11.02 -10.93 7.64
CA PRO A 84 -10.84 -11.31 6.23
C PRO A 84 -12.02 -11.00 5.32
N LYS A 85 -13.22 -10.82 5.89
CA LYS A 85 -14.48 -10.67 5.14
C LYS A 85 -14.51 -9.43 4.22
N PRO A 86 -14.15 -8.21 4.67
CA PRO A 86 -14.15 -7.02 3.79
C PRO A 86 -13.01 -6.99 2.76
N VAL A 87 -11.93 -7.75 2.99
CA VAL A 87 -10.68 -7.64 2.21
C VAL A 87 -10.88 -7.79 0.70
N PRO A 88 -11.59 -8.80 0.16
CA PRO A 88 -11.73 -8.96 -1.30
C PRO A 88 -12.46 -7.78 -1.97
N ALA A 89 -13.49 -7.26 -1.30
CA ALA A 89 -14.26 -6.13 -1.81
C ALA A 89 -13.45 -4.83 -1.76
N SER A 90 -12.72 -4.59 -0.67
CA SER A 90 -11.82 -3.44 -0.53
C SER A 90 -10.67 -3.51 -1.54
N LEU A 91 -10.10 -4.70 -1.79
CA LEU A 91 -9.05 -4.88 -2.79
C LEU A 91 -9.52 -4.56 -4.20
N LEU A 92 -10.73 -4.99 -4.54
CA LEU A 92 -11.31 -4.72 -5.85
C LEU A 92 -11.58 -3.21 -6.02
N ALA A 93 -12.08 -2.53 -4.97
CA ALA A 93 -12.20 -1.07 -4.97
C ALA A 93 -10.83 -0.39 -5.15
N SER A 94 -9.80 -0.80 -4.41
CA SER A 94 -8.45 -0.26 -4.53
C SER A 94 -7.83 -0.49 -5.91
N LEU A 95 -8.04 -1.67 -6.51
CA LEU A 95 -7.56 -1.99 -7.85
C LEU A 95 -8.19 -1.06 -8.89
N VAL A 96 -9.51 -0.86 -8.83
CA VAL A 96 -10.21 0.07 -9.73
C VAL A 96 -9.74 1.51 -9.53
N THR A 97 -9.52 1.98 -8.30
CA THR A 97 -8.99 3.33 -8.06
C THR A 97 -7.58 3.52 -8.62
N LEU A 98 -6.70 2.53 -8.45
CA LEU A 98 -5.31 2.61 -8.89
C LEU A 98 -5.20 2.54 -10.41
N ILE A 99 -5.95 1.63 -11.04
CA ILE A 99 -6.07 1.56 -12.50
C ILE A 99 -6.67 2.86 -13.04
N GLY A 100 -7.65 3.43 -12.34
CA GLY A 100 -8.26 4.72 -12.66
C GLY A 100 -7.37 5.94 -12.39
N GLY A 101 -6.10 5.76 -12.03
CA GLY A 101 -5.11 6.84 -11.86
C GLY A 101 -5.36 7.79 -10.69
N PHE A 102 -6.11 7.36 -9.69
CA PHE A 102 -6.21 8.12 -8.44
C PHE A 102 -4.85 8.14 -7.76
N SER A 103 -4.46 9.29 -7.20
CA SER A 103 -3.19 9.46 -6.49
C SER A 103 -3.20 8.70 -5.15
N LEU A 104 -2.97 7.40 -5.24
CA LEU A 104 -2.94 6.42 -4.16
C LEU A 104 -1.79 5.45 -4.45
N GLY A 105 -1.21 4.88 -3.40
CA GLY A 105 -0.16 3.87 -3.52
C GLY A 105 -0.70 2.44 -3.38
N PRO A 106 0.01 1.44 -3.93
CA PRO A 106 -0.35 0.03 -3.77
C PRO A 106 0.01 -0.51 -2.38
N GLU A 107 0.59 0.28 -1.47
CA GLU A 107 1.03 -0.21 -0.16
C GLU A 107 -0.15 -0.71 0.67
N VAL A 108 -1.19 0.10 0.83
CA VAL A 108 -2.37 -0.26 1.62
C VAL A 108 -3.09 -1.51 1.06
N PRO A 109 -3.41 -1.63 -0.25
CA PRO A 109 -4.05 -2.82 -0.78
C PRO A 109 -3.19 -4.08 -0.70
N THR A 110 -1.90 -4.00 -1.02
CA THR A 110 -1.03 -5.19 -0.89
C THR A 110 -0.87 -5.61 0.58
N GLY A 111 -0.81 -4.65 1.50
CA GLY A 111 -0.78 -4.89 2.94
C GLY A 111 -2.07 -5.51 3.48
N MET A 112 -3.24 -5.03 3.04
CA MET A 112 -4.53 -5.59 3.48
C MET A 112 -4.76 -6.99 2.89
N LEU A 113 -4.33 -7.23 1.65
CA LEU A 113 -4.33 -8.57 1.04
C LEU A 113 -3.49 -9.51 1.89
N ALA A 114 -2.27 -9.11 2.24
CA ALA A 114 -1.35 -9.93 2.99
C ALA A 114 -1.83 -10.22 4.42
N ALA A 115 -2.33 -9.20 5.12
CA ALA A 115 -2.87 -9.34 6.47
C ALA A 115 -4.15 -10.17 6.48
N GLY A 116 -5.06 -9.92 5.52
CA GLY A 116 -6.30 -10.66 5.33
C GLY A 116 -6.06 -12.13 5.02
N LEU A 117 -5.09 -12.45 4.15
CA LEU A 117 -4.68 -13.82 3.85
C LEU A 117 -4.11 -14.52 5.09
N GLY A 118 -3.22 -13.86 5.84
CA GLY A 118 -2.66 -14.39 7.07
C GLY A 118 -3.73 -14.74 8.10
N SER A 119 -4.69 -13.84 8.31
CA SER A 119 -5.85 -14.10 9.17
C SER A 119 -6.74 -15.22 8.62
N ARG A 120 -7.06 -15.21 7.32
CA ARG A 120 -7.95 -16.20 6.70
C ARG A 120 -7.42 -17.63 6.76
N VAL A 121 -6.13 -17.80 6.49
CA VAL A 121 -5.43 -19.10 6.58
C VAL A 121 -5.42 -19.57 8.03
N SER A 122 -5.13 -18.67 8.98
CA SER A 122 -5.07 -18.99 10.40
C SER A 122 -6.45 -19.39 10.95
N THR A 123 -7.51 -18.67 10.60
CA THR A 123 -8.90 -19.03 10.95
C THR A 123 -9.30 -20.37 10.34
N TRP A 124 -8.97 -20.61 9.06
CA TRP A 124 -9.29 -21.87 8.39
C TRP A 124 -8.65 -23.08 9.07
N ARG A 125 -7.41 -22.91 9.53
CA ARG A 125 -6.63 -23.96 10.20
C ARG A 125 -6.83 -23.97 11.72
N LYS A 126 -7.74 -23.12 12.25
CA LYS A 126 -8.04 -23.00 13.69
C LYS A 126 -6.79 -22.78 14.55
N MET A 127 -5.90 -21.91 14.07
CA MET A 127 -4.66 -21.58 14.76
C MET A 127 -4.92 -20.68 15.97
N ASP A 128 -4.01 -20.72 16.94
CA ASP A 128 -4.01 -19.84 18.10
C ASP A 128 -3.66 -18.39 17.71
N ALA A 129 -3.88 -17.46 18.65
CA ALA A 129 -3.66 -16.03 18.43
C ALA A 129 -2.19 -15.70 18.12
N GLU A 130 -1.23 -16.43 18.70
CA GLU A 130 0.20 -16.15 18.52
C GLU A 130 0.68 -16.61 17.14
N SER A 131 0.24 -17.79 16.69
CA SER A 131 0.48 -18.26 15.33
C SER A 131 -0.22 -17.38 14.30
N THR A 132 -1.45 -16.94 14.57
CA THR A 132 -2.20 -16.01 13.70
C THR A 132 -1.44 -14.69 13.52
N ARG A 133 -0.99 -14.09 14.64
CA ARG A 133 -0.16 -12.90 14.62
C ARG A 133 1.11 -13.11 13.81
N THR A 134 1.79 -14.24 14.01
CA THR A 134 3.01 -14.57 13.26
C THR A 134 2.74 -14.63 11.75
N ASN A 135 1.64 -15.27 11.34
CA ASN A 135 1.26 -15.38 9.93
C ASN A 135 0.89 -14.03 9.30
N VAL A 136 0.14 -13.19 10.02
CA VAL A 136 -0.22 -11.84 9.56
C VAL A 136 1.04 -10.99 9.38
N LEU A 137 1.93 -10.96 10.39
CA LEU A 137 3.18 -10.22 10.32
C LEU A 137 4.10 -10.72 9.20
N SER A 138 4.25 -12.05 9.08
CA SER A 138 5.06 -12.66 8.03
C SER A 138 4.50 -12.38 6.63
N GLY A 139 3.18 -12.43 6.48
CA GLY A 139 2.48 -12.08 5.25
C GLY A 139 2.75 -10.65 4.81
N VAL A 140 2.48 -9.69 5.70
CA VAL A 140 2.68 -8.26 5.40
C VAL A 140 4.16 -7.96 5.15
N SER A 141 5.06 -8.53 5.96
CA SER A 141 6.49 -8.35 5.78
C SER A 141 7.01 -8.91 4.46
N ALA A 142 6.52 -10.06 4.01
CA ALA A 142 6.90 -10.61 2.71
C ALA A 142 6.39 -9.75 1.54
N ALA A 143 5.13 -9.30 1.60
CA ALA A 143 4.55 -8.42 0.59
C ALA A 143 5.29 -7.06 0.51
N TYR A 144 5.55 -6.44 1.66
CA TYR A 144 6.22 -5.13 1.72
C TYR A 144 7.72 -5.21 1.43
N ALA A 145 8.37 -6.32 1.77
CA ALA A 145 9.77 -6.53 1.40
C ALA A 145 9.96 -6.55 -0.11
N GLY A 146 9.04 -7.18 -0.83
CA GLY A 146 8.98 -7.12 -2.28
C GLY A 146 8.64 -5.73 -2.79
N LEU A 147 7.56 -5.12 -2.28
CA LEU A 147 7.07 -3.81 -2.74
C LEU A 147 8.10 -2.68 -2.57
N PHE A 148 8.77 -2.61 -1.42
CA PHE A 148 9.75 -1.57 -1.11
C PHE A 148 11.18 -1.95 -1.47
N SER A 149 11.40 -3.13 -2.07
CA SER A 149 12.73 -3.66 -2.36
C SER A 149 13.66 -3.62 -1.14
N SER A 150 13.10 -3.85 0.07
CA SER A 150 13.84 -3.81 1.33
C SER A 150 13.24 -4.79 2.35
N PRO A 151 13.98 -5.85 2.75
CA PRO A 151 13.48 -6.86 3.67
C PRO A 151 13.37 -6.36 5.12
N PHE A 152 13.84 -5.15 5.42
CA PHE A 152 13.92 -4.64 6.79
C PHE A 152 12.80 -3.66 7.16
N VAL A 153 12.01 -3.16 6.21
CA VAL A 153 11.02 -2.10 6.45
C VAL A 153 10.06 -2.50 7.57
N VAL A 154 9.37 -3.63 7.43
CA VAL A 154 8.38 -4.07 8.42
C VAL A 154 9.03 -4.48 9.73
N LEU A 155 10.24 -5.05 9.69
CA LEU A 155 10.98 -5.39 10.92
C LEU A 155 11.30 -4.15 11.76
N MET A 156 11.78 -3.07 11.11
CA MET A 156 12.06 -1.81 11.80
C MET A 156 10.78 -1.19 12.35
N MET A 157 9.70 -1.18 11.57
CA MET A 157 8.39 -0.71 12.05
C MET A 157 7.90 -1.49 13.28
N LEU A 158 8.11 -2.81 13.31
CA LEU A 158 7.74 -3.64 14.45
C LEU A 158 8.63 -3.36 15.67
N LEU A 159 9.94 -3.13 15.47
CA LEU A 159 10.87 -2.81 16.55
C LEU A 159 10.62 -1.43 17.18
N GLU A 160 10.21 -0.44 16.37
CA GLU A 160 9.84 0.91 16.82
C GLU A 160 8.46 0.96 17.48
N SER A 161 7.57 0.02 17.14
CA SER A 161 6.24 -0.05 17.73
C SER A 161 6.30 -0.41 19.22
N VAL A 162 5.26 -0.03 19.98
CA VAL A 162 5.15 -0.45 21.39
C VAL A 162 4.93 -1.97 21.42
N HIS A 163 5.89 -2.72 21.95
CA HIS A 163 5.82 -4.18 22.09
C HIS A 163 6.33 -4.64 23.46
N VAL A 164 5.94 -5.86 23.82
CA VAL A 164 6.45 -6.55 25.00
C VAL A 164 7.60 -7.46 24.57
N GLN A 165 8.80 -7.16 25.07
CA GLN A 165 9.96 -7.99 24.79
C GLN A 165 9.79 -9.37 25.42
N SER A 166 9.76 -10.39 24.57
CA SER A 166 9.65 -11.79 24.99
C SER A 166 10.35 -12.71 23.99
N PRO A 167 10.82 -13.90 24.40
CA PRO A 167 11.42 -14.88 23.47
C PRO A 167 10.47 -15.25 22.31
N ALA A 168 9.18 -15.34 22.62
CA ALA A 168 8.08 -15.53 21.67
C ALA A 168 8.03 -14.43 20.59
N TYR A 169 8.16 -13.16 21.01
CA TYR A 169 8.18 -12.02 20.11
C TYR A 169 9.42 -12.03 19.21
N TYR A 170 10.61 -12.29 19.75
CA TYR A 170 11.83 -12.40 18.94
C TYR A 170 11.78 -13.59 17.96
N GLY A 171 11.16 -14.70 18.36
CA GLY A 171 10.86 -15.81 17.44
C GLY A 171 9.94 -15.39 16.30
N THR A 172 8.94 -14.54 16.59
CA THR A 172 8.04 -13.97 15.58
C THR A 172 8.78 -13.04 14.63
N LEU A 173 9.67 -12.18 15.14
CA LEU A 173 10.51 -11.29 14.33
C LEU A 173 11.43 -12.08 13.41
N LEU A 174 12.06 -13.15 13.89
CA LEU A 174 12.90 -14.02 13.07
C LEU A 174 12.10 -14.64 11.92
N ILE A 175 10.92 -15.20 12.20
CA ILE A 175 10.05 -15.79 11.17
C ILE A 175 9.61 -14.71 10.17
N THR A 176 9.23 -13.54 10.66
CA THR A 176 8.82 -12.39 9.84
C THR A 176 9.95 -11.93 8.92
N GLY A 177 11.19 -11.87 9.42
CA GLY A 177 12.36 -11.49 8.63
C GLY A 177 12.75 -12.52 7.58
N LEU A 178 12.62 -13.82 7.88
CA LEU A 178 12.80 -14.87 6.88
C LEU A 178 11.70 -14.80 5.80
N ALA A 179 10.45 -14.54 6.18
CA ALA A 179 9.36 -14.32 5.22
C ALA A 179 9.61 -13.08 4.36
N ALA A 180 10.17 -12.01 4.94
CA ALA A 180 10.60 -10.81 4.22
C ALA A 180 11.65 -11.14 3.14
N ALA A 181 12.67 -11.92 3.49
CA ALA A 181 13.70 -12.35 2.53
C ALA A 181 13.11 -13.20 1.39
N VAL A 182 12.16 -14.09 1.70
CA VAL A 182 11.44 -14.88 0.68
C VAL A 182 10.62 -13.98 -0.25
N GLY A 183 9.89 -13.01 0.31
CA GLY A 183 9.09 -12.06 -0.47
C GLY A 183 9.94 -11.17 -1.37
N PHE A 184 11.04 -10.64 -0.84
CA PHE A 184 12.04 -9.90 -1.61
C PHE A 184 12.61 -10.73 -2.77
N GLY A 185 13.04 -11.96 -2.47
CA GLY A 185 13.56 -12.88 -3.49
C GLY A 185 12.54 -13.22 -4.58
N LEU A 186 11.26 -13.42 -4.21
CA LEU A 186 10.19 -13.68 -5.16
C LEU A 186 9.98 -12.50 -6.12
N PHE A 187 9.92 -11.27 -5.58
CA PHE A 187 9.79 -10.07 -6.42
C PHE A 187 11.00 -9.88 -7.33
N TYR A 188 12.21 -10.15 -6.84
CA TYR A 188 13.43 -10.09 -7.64
C TYR A 188 13.42 -11.11 -8.79
N VAL A 189 13.05 -12.36 -8.52
CA VAL A 189 13.01 -13.43 -9.54
C VAL A 189 11.92 -13.19 -10.58
N LEU A 190 10.74 -12.72 -10.17
CA LEU A 190 9.61 -12.52 -11.08
C LEU A 190 9.66 -11.17 -11.84
N GLY A 191 10.12 -10.11 -11.18
CA GLY A 191 10.12 -8.74 -11.71
C GLY A 191 11.47 -8.29 -12.31
N GLY A 192 12.54 -9.07 -12.13
CA GLY A 192 13.90 -8.73 -12.55
C GLY A 192 14.43 -7.45 -11.89
N ASP A 193 15.45 -6.86 -12.50
CA ASP A 193 16.09 -5.62 -12.03
C ASP A 193 15.15 -4.39 -12.08
N THR A 194 14.04 -4.48 -12.83
CA THR A 194 13.01 -3.43 -12.94
C THR A 194 12.25 -3.18 -11.63
N PHE A 195 12.13 -4.18 -10.74
CA PHE A 195 11.51 -3.96 -9.43
C PHE A 195 12.52 -3.36 -8.42
N SER A 196 13.80 -3.70 -8.59
CA SER A 196 14.91 -3.00 -7.94
C SER A 196 15.02 -1.54 -8.42
N SER A 197 14.64 -1.24 -9.66
CA SER A 197 14.72 0.12 -10.21
C SER A 197 13.61 1.07 -9.75
N LEU A 198 12.57 0.60 -9.04
CA LEU A 198 11.65 1.51 -8.31
C LEU A 198 12.42 2.40 -7.31
N LEU A 199 13.62 1.97 -6.89
CA LEU A 199 14.59 2.79 -6.19
C LEU A 199 15.88 2.96 -7.00
N SER A 200 15.84 3.46 -8.24
CA SER A 200 17.02 4.11 -8.87
C SER A 200 17.68 5.19 -7.98
N LEU A 201 17.10 5.49 -6.81
CA LEU A 201 17.68 6.08 -5.61
C LEU A 201 18.93 5.36 -5.04
N LEU A 202 19.24 4.12 -5.42
CA LEU A 202 20.40 3.40 -4.86
C LEU A 202 21.70 3.60 -5.65
N SER A 203 21.63 4.11 -6.88
CA SER A 203 22.81 4.58 -7.62
C SER A 203 22.99 6.08 -7.41
N LEU A 204 23.08 6.52 -6.15
CA LEU A 204 23.45 7.90 -5.85
C LEU A 204 24.87 8.15 -6.37
N PRO A 205 25.13 9.26 -7.06
CA PRO A 205 26.49 9.64 -7.39
C PRO A 205 27.31 9.75 -6.10
N ALA A 206 28.60 9.46 -6.18
CA ALA A 206 29.50 9.57 -5.03
C ALA A 206 29.38 10.97 -4.40
N TYR A 207 28.91 11.03 -3.16
CA TYR A 207 28.67 12.27 -2.43
C TYR A 207 29.73 12.47 -1.35
N ASP A 208 30.48 13.56 -1.47
CA ASP A 208 31.45 13.99 -0.47
C ASP A 208 30.69 14.63 0.72
N LEU A 209 30.43 13.83 1.75
CA LEU A 209 29.71 14.28 2.95
C LEU A 209 30.59 15.24 3.76
N ARG A 210 30.25 16.53 3.73
CA ARG A 210 30.87 17.56 4.55
C ARG A 210 30.01 17.87 5.77
N LEU A 211 30.63 18.26 6.88
CA LEU A 211 29.93 18.50 8.15
C LEU A 211 28.80 19.55 8.02
N TRP A 212 28.98 20.57 7.18
CA TRP A 212 27.95 21.60 6.96
C TRP A 212 26.71 21.08 6.23
N HIS A 213 26.82 19.99 5.45
CA HIS A 213 25.66 19.33 4.81
C HIS A 213 24.70 18.78 5.87
N LEU A 214 25.21 18.32 7.01
CA LEU A 214 24.38 17.88 8.14
C LEU A 214 23.58 19.05 8.73
N GLY A 215 24.21 20.22 8.86
CA GLY A 215 23.55 21.45 9.30
C GLY A 215 22.41 21.86 8.36
N VAL A 216 22.64 21.81 7.05
CA VAL A 216 21.61 22.04 6.03
C VAL A 216 20.49 20.99 6.14
N GLY A 217 20.83 19.72 6.34
CA GLY A 217 19.86 18.65 6.54
C GLY A 217 18.94 18.88 7.74
N ILE A 218 19.48 19.37 8.86
CA ILE A 218 18.67 19.74 10.03
C ILE A 218 17.73 20.90 9.70
N VAL A 219 18.22 21.94 9.02
CA VAL A 219 17.39 23.10 8.63
C VAL A 219 16.27 22.66 7.67
N LEU A 220 16.58 21.86 6.66
CA LEU A 220 15.60 21.30 5.73
C LEU A 220 14.57 20.41 6.47
N GLY A 221 15.02 19.60 7.44
CA GLY A 221 14.14 18.79 8.28
C GLY A 221 13.15 19.63 9.08
N ILE A 222 13.61 20.74 9.68
CA ILE A 222 12.75 21.69 10.40
C ILE A 222 11.77 22.37 9.44
N LEU A 223 12.23 22.80 8.27
CA LEU A 223 11.38 23.43 7.25
C LEU A 223 10.38 22.45 6.63
N ALA A 224 10.65 21.15 6.64
CA ALA A 224 9.72 20.13 6.18
C ALA A 224 8.55 19.91 7.15
N VAL A 225 8.71 20.19 8.45
CA VAL A 225 7.64 20.02 9.46
C VAL A 225 6.35 20.75 9.09
N PRO A 226 6.32 22.07 8.80
CA PRO A 226 5.08 22.75 8.45
C PRO A 226 4.43 22.15 7.20
N VAL A 227 5.22 21.76 6.19
CA VAL A 227 4.70 21.10 4.98
C VAL A 227 4.08 19.74 5.31
N GLY A 228 4.75 18.94 6.15
CA GLY A 228 4.24 17.67 6.64
C GLY A 228 2.97 17.81 7.47
N LEU A 229 2.82 18.89 8.26
CA LEU A 229 1.63 19.18 9.04
C LEU A 229 0.45 19.68 8.20
N LEU A 230 0.69 20.25 7.01
CA LEU A 230 -0.39 20.60 6.08
C LEU A 230 -1.17 19.37 5.63
N PHE A 231 -0.50 18.23 5.41
CA PHE A 231 -1.15 17.00 4.95
C PHE A 231 -2.28 16.50 5.88
N PRO A 232 -2.06 16.22 7.19
CA PRO A 232 -3.13 15.77 8.07
C PRO A 232 -4.21 16.84 8.27
N VAL A 233 -3.86 18.12 8.22
CA VAL A 233 -4.83 19.23 8.31
C VAL A 233 -5.74 19.25 7.08
N MET A 234 -5.19 19.16 5.88
CA MET A 234 -5.94 19.10 4.63
C MET A 234 -6.84 17.86 4.58
N THR A 235 -6.32 16.69 4.93
CA THR A 235 -7.10 15.45 5.01
C THR A 235 -8.27 15.58 6.00
N LYS A 236 -8.06 16.24 7.14
CA LYS A 236 -9.14 16.52 8.11
C LYS A 236 -10.18 17.50 7.59
N ILE A 237 -9.77 18.51 6.82
CA ILE A 237 -10.69 19.48 6.22
C ILE A 237 -11.52 18.81 5.12
N ILE A 238 -10.87 18.11 4.18
CA ILE A 238 -11.54 17.42 3.08
C ILE A 238 -12.50 16.34 3.61
N SER A 239 -12.09 15.55 4.61
CA SER A 239 -12.97 14.54 5.20
C SER A 239 -14.22 15.13 5.84
N ARG A 240 -14.14 16.33 6.44
CA ARG A 240 -15.31 17.06 6.94
C ARG A 240 -16.21 17.60 5.83
N LEU A 241 -15.63 18.14 4.76
CA LEU A 241 -16.38 18.65 3.62
C LEU A 241 -17.14 17.54 2.88
N VAL A 242 -16.53 16.36 2.79
CA VAL A 242 -17.10 15.20 2.09
C VAL A 242 -17.99 14.35 3.01
N ALA A 243 -17.96 14.55 4.33
CA ALA A 243 -18.76 13.78 5.29
C ALA A 243 -20.27 13.67 4.96
N PRO A 244 -20.96 14.73 4.47
CA PRO A 244 -22.37 14.62 4.06
C PRO A 244 -22.60 13.60 2.93
N LEU A 245 -21.61 13.43 2.04
CA LEU A 245 -21.66 12.52 0.91
C LEU A 245 -21.35 11.07 1.30
N ASN A 246 -20.93 10.79 2.53
CA ASN A 246 -20.60 9.42 2.98
C ASN A 246 -21.80 8.47 2.92
N ARG A 247 -23.04 8.98 2.97
CA ARG A 247 -24.26 8.18 2.82
C ARG A 247 -24.56 7.79 1.37
N GLN A 248 -23.90 8.43 0.40
CA GLN A 248 -24.12 8.26 -1.03
C GLN A 248 -22.78 7.92 -1.72
N PRO A 249 -22.25 6.71 -1.51
CA PRO A 249 -20.90 6.34 -1.98
C PRO A 249 -20.75 6.49 -3.51
N VAL A 250 -21.82 6.23 -4.28
CA VAL A 250 -21.84 6.41 -5.74
C VAL A 250 -21.60 7.87 -6.13
N ILE A 251 -22.31 8.81 -5.49
CA ILE A 251 -22.18 10.24 -5.79
C ILE A 251 -20.83 10.75 -5.31
N ARG A 252 -20.39 10.34 -4.11
CA ARG A 252 -19.07 10.68 -3.57
C ARG A 252 -17.94 10.24 -4.52
N GLY A 253 -17.97 8.99 -4.97
CA GLY A 253 -16.96 8.43 -5.86
C GLY A 253 -16.95 9.09 -7.23
N THR A 254 -18.13 9.29 -7.84
CA THR A 254 -18.26 9.91 -9.17
C THR A 254 -17.79 11.37 -9.15
N LEU A 255 -18.16 12.15 -8.14
CA LEU A 255 -17.70 13.54 -8.00
C LEU A 255 -16.19 13.61 -7.74
N GLY A 256 -15.65 12.71 -6.91
CA GLY A 256 -14.20 12.62 -6.70
C GLY A 256 -13.45 12.33 -8.00
N GLY A 257 -13.93 11.37 -8.79
CA GLY A 257 -13.37 11.05 -10.10
C GLY A 257 -13.48 12.18 -11.11
N LEU A 258 -14.62 12.89 -11.14
CA LEU A 258 -14.81 14.05 -12.00
C LEU A 258 -13.84 15.18 -11.65
N LEU A 259 -13.73 15.54 -10.37
CA LEU A 259 -12.85 16.61 -9.91
C LEU A 259 -11.38 16.28 -10.17
N LEU A 260 -10.95 15.05 -9.88
CA LEU A 260 -9.59 14.61 -10.17
C LEU A 260 -9.33 14.53 -11.68
N GLY A 261 -10.30 14.10 -12.48
CA GLY A 261 -10.21 14.09 -13.93
C GLY A 261 -10.03 15.49 -14.52
N LEU A 262 -10.79 16.47 -14.03
CA LEU A 262 -10.62 17.88 -14.42
C LEU A 262 -9.26 18.42 -14.02
N LEU A 263 -8.75 18.02 -12.85
CA LEU A 263 -7.43 18.41 -12.37
C LEU A 263 -6.33 17.78 -13.24
N ALA A 264 -6.48 16.52 -13.64
CA ALA A 264 -5.57 15.84 -14.57
C ALA A 264 -5.55 16.49 -15.96
N VAL A 265 -6.68 17.02 -16.44
CA VAL A 265 -6.70 17.80 -17.69
C VAL A 265 -6.00 19.15 -17.54
N ALA A 266 -6.16 19.80 -16.38
CA ALA A 266 -5.54 21.10 -16.11
C ALA A 266 -4.03 21.00 -15.89
N LEU A 267 -3.57 19.91 -15.28
CA LEU A 267 -2.18 19.62 -14.96
C LEU A 267 -1.86 18.16 -15.37
N PRO A 268 -1.71 17.91 -16.70
CA PRO A 268 -1.40 16.58 -17.24
C PRO A 268 0.01 16.12 -16.90
#